data_AF-A0A9P7UVH2-F1
#
_entry.id   AF-A0A9P7UVH2-F1
#
_cell.length_a   1.000
_cell.length_b   1.000
_cell.length_c   1.000
_cell.angle_alpha   90.00
_cell.angle_beta   90.00
_cell.angle_gamma   90.00
#
_symmetry.space_group_name_H-M   'P 1'
#
loop_
_entity.id
_entity.type
_entity.pdbx_description
1 polymer ?
#
loop_
_entity_poly.entity_id
_entity_poly.type
_entity_poly.pdbx_seq_one_letter_code
_entity_poly.pdbx_strand_id
1 'polypeptide(L)'
;MRNSKPFRDIISAPDFVKIFGEAKPQSKGERSNIFGAEDELKVAPKGVVKDHKDIDLLKCRSFAVVHRFLDSEVLESDFNQKLANVARVLQPFVHCLNDLMTLQDHEEEEGDEVG
;
A
#
# COMPACT_ATOMS: atom_id res chain seq x y z
N MET A 1 -3.17 -12.02 -5.79
CA MET A 1 -3.30 -10.71 -6.45
C MET A 1 -3.22 -10.93 -7.95
N ARG A 2 -4.28 -10.66 -8.72
CA ARG A 2 -4.35 -11.00 -10.16
C ARG A 2 -3.41 -10.16 -11.03
N ASN A 3 -3.16 -8.92 -10.64
CA ASN A 3 -2.19 -8.04 -11.28
C ASN A 3 -1.61 -7.03 -10.28
N SER A 4 -0.35 -7.22 -9.86
CA SER A 4 0.34 -6.32 -8.93
C SER A 4 1.02 -5.14 -9.62
N LYS A 5 1.12 -5.15 -10.96
CA LYS A 5 1.93 -4.17 -11.70
C LYS A 5 1.47 -2.72 -11.49
N PRO A 6 0.17 -2.37 -11.62
CA PRO A 6 -0.28 -0.99 -11.39
C PRO A 6 0.06 -0.50 -9.99
N PHE A 7 -0.14 -1.36 -8.99
CA PHE A 7 0.20 -1.05 -7.60
C PHE A 7 1.71 -0.84 -7.41
N ARG A 8 2.54 -1.72 -7.99
CA ARG A 8 4.01 -1.60 -7.95
C ARG A 8 4.53 -0.34 -8.64
N ASP A 9 3.93 0.05 -9.76
CA ASP A 9 4.30 1.26 -10.49
C ASP A 9 4.02 2.51 -9.65
N ILE A 10 2.89 2.54 -8.92
CA ILE A 10 2.52 3.66 -8.02
C ILE A 10 3.50 3.77 -6.84
N ILE A 11 3.74 2.69 -6.11
CA ILE A 11 4.60 2.73 -4.90
C ILE A 11 6.09 2.92 -5.23
N SER A 12 6.47 2.77 -6.50
CA SER A 12 7.82 3.01 -7.00
C SER A 12 7.96 4.35 -7.72
N ALA A 13 6.88 5.14 -7.83
CA ALA A 13 6.90 6.43 -8.49
C ALA A 13 7.84 7.39 -7.73
N PRO A 14 8.65 8.22 -8.43
CA PRO A 14 9.63 9.09 -7.78
C PRO A 14 9.04 10.01 -6.70
N ASP A 15 7.88 10.60 -6.97
CA ASP A 15 7.20 11.48 -6.02
C ASP A 15 6.64 10.72 -4.81
N PHE A 16 6.19 9.49 -5.03
CA PHE A 16 5.72 8.61 -3.94
C PHE A 16 6.90 8.23 -3.03
N VAL A 17 8.00 7.77 -3.62
CA VAL A 17 9.22 7.39 -2.89
C VAL A 17 9.81 8.59 -2.14
N LYS A 18 9.73 9.80 -2.71
CA LYS A 18 10.20 11.02 -2.04
C LYS A 18 9.44 11.33 -0.75
N ILE A 19 8.13 11.04 -0.70
CA ILE A 19 7.25 11.40 0.42
C ILE A 19 7.16 10.26 1.45
N PHE A 20 7.08 9.00 0.99
CA PHE A 20 6.79 7.82 1.80
C PHE A 20 8.00 6.86 1.92
N GLY A 21 9.06 7.09 1.16
CA GLY A 21 10.24 6.23 1.12
C GLY A 21 10.12 5.08 0.12
N GLU A 22 11.23 4.38 -0.10
CA GLU A 22 11.26 3.23 -1.00
C GLU A 22 10.39 2.09 -0.48
N ALA A 23 9.59 1.50 -1.36
CA ALA A 23 8.78 0.31 -1.07
C ALA A 23 9.67 -0.95 -0.96
N LYS A 24 10.47 -1.01 0.10
CA LYS A 24 11.30 -2.16 0.46
C LYS A 24 10.93 -2.65 1.86
N PRO A 25 10.98 -3.98 2.11
CA PRO A 25 10.79 -4.50 3.45
C PRO A 25 11.79 -3.88 4.44
N GLN A 26 11.29 -3.24 5.49
CA GLN A 26 12.12 -2.67 6.55
C GLN A 26 11.80 -3.37 7.87
N SER A 27 12.83 -3.90 8.53
CA SER A 27 12.67 -4.71 9.75
C SER A 27 12.58 -3.89 11.05
N LYS A 28 12.73 -2.56 10.97
CA LYS A 28 12.72 -1.64 12.12
C LYS A 28 12.54 -0.20 11.63
N GLY A 29 11.49 0.48 12.09
CA GLY A 29 11.25 1.90 11.79
C GLY A 29 9.80 2.31 12.02
N GLU A 30 9.53 3.61 12.01
CA GLU A 30 8.16 4.12 11.88
C GLU A 30 7.62 3.79 10.48
N ARG A 31 6.32 3.50 10.36
CA ARG A 31 5.68 3.08 9.11
C ARG A 31 5.63 4.23 8.09
N SER A 32 6.71 4.50 7.38
CA SER A 32 6.72 5.53 6.32
C SER A 32 6.20 4.98 4.98
N ASN A 33 6.52 3.72 4.66
CA ASN A 33 6.10 3.04 3.44
C ASN A 33 5.11 1.89 3.72
N ILE A 34 4.74 1.15 2.68
CA ILE A 34 3.71 0.10 2.73
C ILE A 34 4.12 -1.17 3.50
N PHE A 35 5.42 -1.42 3.68
CA PHE A 35 5.99 -2.62 4.30
C PHE A 35 6.44 -2.38 5.75
N GLY A 36 6.69 -3.46 6.50
CA GLY A 36 7.20 -3.37 7.87
C GLY A 36 6.11 -3.08 8.90
N ALA A 37 4.86 -3.37 8.56
CA ALA A 37 3.75 -3.31 9.49
C ALA A 37 3.81 -4.51 10.46
N GLU A 38 3.42 -4.31 11.72
CA GLU A 38 3.48 -5.35 12.76
C GLU A 38 2.60 -6.57 12.46
N ASP A 39 1.57 -6.38 11.64
CA ASP A 39 0.62 -7.39 11.19
C ASP A 39 1.10 -8.16 9.94
N GLU A 40 2.28 -7.85 9.40
CA GLU A 40 2.86 -8.55 8.25
C GLU A 40 3.16 -10.02 8.57
N LEU A 41 2.82 -10.91 7.64
CA LEU A 41 3.02 -12.35 7.78
C LEU A 41 4.51 -12.71 7.66
N LYS A 42 5.03 -13.40 8.68
CA LYS A 42 6.41 -13.93 8.67
C LYS A 42 6.62 -15.01 7.60
N VAL A 43 5.57 -15.75 7.26
CA VAL A 43 5.59 -16.88 6.32
C VAL A 43 4.64 -16.63 5.15
N ALA A 44 4.85 -17.36 4.06
CA ALA A 44 3.93 -17.33 2.92
C ALA A 44 2.49 -17.69 3.36
N PRO A 45 1.46 -17.02 2.83
CA PRO A 45 0.08 -17.42 3.02
C PRO A 45 -0.16 -18.87 2.58
N LYS A 46 -1.15 -19.53 3.18
CA LYS A 46 -1.54 -20.89 2.77
C LYS A 46 -1.90 -20.90 1.28
N GLY A 47 -1.36 -21.85 0.52
CA GLY A 47 -1.64 -22.00 -0.91
C GLY A 47 -0.74 -21.18 -1.86
N VAL A 48 0.21 -20.38 -1.33
CA VAL A 48 1.15 -19.61 -2.15
C VAL A 48 2.56 -20.20 -2.02
N VAL A 49 3.20 -20.45 -3.17
CA VAL A 49 4.61 -20.90 -3.21
C VAL A 49 5.54 -19.80 -2.69
N LYS A 50 6.61 -20.19 -1.97
CA LYS A 50 7.53 -19.24 -1.35
C LYS A 50 8.21 -18.30 -2.36
N ASP A 51 8.39 -18.76 -3.60
CA ASP A 51 9.06 -18.03 -4.68
C ASP A 51 8.08 -17.22 -5.56
N HIS A 52 6.86 -16.98 -5.08
CA HIS A 52 5.92 -16.14 -5.80
C HIS A 52 6.48 -14.72 -5.95
N LYS A 53 6.48 -14.17 -7.17
CA LYS A 53 7.03 -12.83 -7.47
C LYS A 53 6.47 -11.69 -6.61
N ASP A 54 5.25 -11.86 -6.12
CA ASP A 54 4.53 -10.91 -5.26
C ASP A 54 4.41 -11.37 -3.81
N ILE A 55 5.28 -12.28 -3.36
CA ILE A 55 5.20 -12.84 -2.01
C ILE A 55 5.34 -11.77 -0.92
N ASP A 56 6.12 -10.72 -1.18
CA ASP A 56 6.27 -9.53 -0.33
C ASP A 56 4.91 -8.84 -0.12
N LEU A 57 4.19 -8.55 -1.19
CA LEU A 57 2.87 -7.91 -1.12
C LEU A 57 1.82 -8.84 -0.50
N LEU A 58 1.88 -10.14 -0.78
CA LEU A 58 0.94 -11.13 -0.24
C LEU A 58 1.13 -11.41 1.25
N LYS A 59 2.29 -11.05 1.82
CA LYS A 59 2.53 -11.12 3.26
C LYS A 59 1.94 -9.93 4.00
N CYS A 60 1.74 -8.80 3.34
CA CYS A 60 1.08 -7.63 3.94
C CYS A 60 -0.41 -7.93 4.16
N ARG A 61 -0.89 -7.75 5.40
CA ARG A 61 -2.32 -7.83 5.72
C ARG A 61 -3.04 -6.51 5.48
N SER A 62 -2.32 -5.40 5.59
CA SER A 62 -2.81 -4.05 5.38
C SER A 62 -1.79 -3.25 4.59
N PHE A 63 -2.27 -2.34 3.74
CA PHE A 63 -1.43 -1.36 3.05
C PHE A 63 -1.73 0.02 3.63
N ALA A 64 -0.73 0.67 4.20
CA ALA A 64 -0.83 2.04 4.69
C ALA A 64 0.53 2.71 4.62
N VAL A 65 0.52 4.04 4.45
CA VAL A 65 1.69 4.90 4.43
C VAL A 65 1.48 6.07 5.38
N VAL A 66 2.56 6.60 5.95
CA VAL A 66 2.50 7.74 6.87
C VAL A 66 3.52 8.79 6.44
N HIS A 67 3.05 10.01 6.31
CA HIS A 67 3.89 11.19 6.17
C HIS A 67 3.67 12.08 7.41
N ARG A 68 4.75 12.41 8.11
CA ARG A 68 4.71 13.28 9.29
C ARG A 68 5.17 14.68 8.91
N PHE A 69 4.43 15.68 9.35
CA PHE A 69 4.84 17.08 9.30
C PHE A 69 5.39 17.49 10.66
N LEU A 70 6.42 18.33 10.65
CA LEU A 70 6.89 19.00 11.86
C LEU A 70 5.93 20.12 12.25
N ASP A 71 5.80 20.40 13.55
CA ASP A 71 4.97 21.51 14.05
C ASP A 71 5.34 22.85 13.37
N SER A 72 6.63 23.07 13.10
CA SER A 72 7.10 24.25 12.37
C SER A 72 6.55 24.33 10.95
N GLU A 73 6.46 23.20 10.24
CA GLU A 73 5.93 23.15 8.87
C GLU A 73 4.43 23.39 8.83
N VAL A 74 3.71 22.97 9.88
CA VAL A 74 2.26 23.19 10.01
C VAL A 74 1.94 24.67 10.19
N LEU A 75 2.84 25.42 10.82
CA LEU A 75 2.68 26.86 11.07
C LEU A 75 3.11 27.74 9.88
N GLU A 76 3.71 27.17 8.83
CA GLU A 76 4.11 27.93 7.65
C GLU A 76 2.92 28.30 6.76
N SER A 77 3.02 29.45 6.10
CA SER A 77 1.95 29.98 5.24
C SER A 77 1.63 29.10 4.03
N ASP A 78 2.56 28.22 3.63
CA ASP A 78 2.43 27.31 2.50
C ASP A 78 2.03 25.87 2.92
N PHE A 79 1.74 25.62 4.20
CA PHE A 79 1.37 24.30 4.70
C PHE A 79 0.25 23.64 3.89
N ASN A 80 -0.79 24.40 3.54
CA ASN A 80 -1.89 23.90 2.71
C ASN A 80 -1.42 23.38 1.34
N GLN A 81 -0.39 23.99 0.75
CA GLN A 81 0.20 23.54 -0.51
C GLN A 81 1.01 22.26 -0.32
N LYS A 82 1.77 22.16 0.79
CA LYS A 82 2.50 20.94 1.16
C LYS A 82 1.53 19.77 1.38
N LEU A 83 0.47 20.00 2.15
CA LEU A 83 -0.58 19.00 2.39
C LEU A 83 -1.28 18.58 1.09
N ALA A 84 -1.65 19.54 0.23
CA ALA A 84 -2.25 19.25 -1.07
C ALA A 84 -1.32 18.46 -1.98
N ASN A 85 -0.01 18.71 -1.93
CA ASN A 85 0.98 17.94 -2.68
C ASN A 85 1.05 16.49 -2.19
N VAL A 86 1.10 16.25 -0.88
CA VAL A 86 1.05 14.89 -0.31
C VAL A 86 -0.24 14.17 -0.72
N ALA A 87 -1.39 14.84 -0.60
CA ALA A 87 -2.68 14.26 -0.99
C ALA A 87 -2.74 13.91 -2.49
N ARG A 88 -2.17 14.75 -3.37
CA ARG A 88 -2.09 14.50 -4.80
C ARG A 88 -1.27 13.25 -5.11
N VAL A 89 -0.13 13.07 -4.45
CA VAL A 89 0.72 11.88 -4.63
C VAL A 89 0.08 10.62 -4.04
N LEU A 90 -0.72 10.77 -2.98
CA LEU A 90 -1.43 9.65 -2.34
C LEU A 90 -2.68 9.21 -3.12
N GLN A 91 -3.30 10.09 -3.92
CA GLN A 91 -4.56 9.79 -4.59
C GLN A 91 -4.52 8.54 -5.49
N PRO A 92 -3.49 8.32 -6.35
CA PRO A 92 -3.42 7.12 -7.18
C PRO A 92 -3.30 5.84 -6.36
N PHE A 93 -2.59 5.90 -5.22
CA PHE A 93 -2.44 4.77 -4.30
C PHE A 93 -3.79 4.36 -3.71
N VAL A 94 -4.58 5.33 -3.23
CA VAL A 94 -5.92 5.06 -2.67
C VAL A 94 -6.88 4.52 -3.73
N HIS A 95 -6.86 5.08 -4.95
CA HIS A 95 -7.73 4.60 -6.04
C HIS A 95 -7.38 3.16 -6.42
N CYS A 96 -6.09 2.85 -6.56
CA CYS A 96 -5.65 1.49 -6.86
C CYS A 96 -6.05 0.49 -5.76
N LEU A 97 -5.95 0.88 -4.48
CA LEU A 97 -6.42 0.03 -3.38
C LEU A 97 -7.94 -0.19 -3.42
N ASN A 98 -8.72 0.86 -3.69
CA ASN A 98 -10.18 0.73 -3.81
C ASN A 98 -10.56 -0.21 -4.96
N ASP A 99 -9.89 -0.11 -6.11
CA ASP A 99 -10.13 -1.01 -7.24
C ASP A 99 -9.74 -2.46 -6.88
N LEU A 100 -8.63 -2.66 -6.17
CA LEU A 100 -8.20 -3.98 -5.74
C LEU A 100 -9.17 -4.64 -4.75
N MET A 101 -9.78 -3.87 -3.86
CA MET A 101 -10.76 -4.38 -2.87
C MET A 101 -12.14 -4.61 -3.49
N THR A 102 -12.65 -3.67 -4.28
CA THR A 102 -13.97 -3.80 -4.92
C THR A 102 -14.03 -4.93 -5.94
N LEU A 103 -12.92 -5.28 -6.59
CA LEU A 103 -12.82 -6.45 -7.46
C LEU A 103 -12.81 -7.79 -6.70
N GLN A 104 -12.57 -7.80 -5.38
CA GLN A 104 -12.67 -9.00 -4.55
C GLN A 104 -14.12 -9.28 -4.12
N ASP A 105 -14.93 -8.24 -3.94
CA ASP A 105 -16.33 -8.36 -3.49
C ASP A 105 -17.28 -8.92 -4.57
N HIS A 106 -16.84 -9.02 -5.83
CA HIS A 106 -17.65 -9.51 -6.94
C HIS A 106 -17.53 -11.01 -7.24
N GLU A 107 -16.84 -11.80 -6.40
CA GLU A 107 -16.64 -13.24 -6.64
C GLU A 107 -17.04 -14.17 -5.48
N GLU A 108 -17.89 -13.70 -4.55
CA GLU A 108 -18.49 -14.57 -3.51
C GLU A 108 -19.98 -14.93 -3.79
N GLU A 109 -20.46 -14.81 -5.04
CA GLU A 109 -21.80 -15.28 -5.44
C GLU A 109 -21.78 -16.24 -6.65
N GLU A 110 -21.03 -17.35 -6.60
CA GLU A 110 -21.35 -18.55 -7.41
C GLU A 110 -20.87 -19.81 -6.68
N GLY A 111 -21.52 -20.12 -5.56
CA GLY A 111 -21.18 -21.29 -4.74
C GLY A 111 -22.35 -21.93 -4.01
N ASP A 112 -23.59 -21.71 -4.45
CA ASP A 112 -24.76 -22.38 -3.85
C ASP A 112 -25.80 -22.73 -4.93
N GLU A 113 -25.53 -23.79 -5.70
CA GLU A 113 -26.53 -24.68 -6.29
C GLU A 113 -25.82 -25.87 -6.94
N VAL A 114 -25.85 -27.05 -6.30
CA VAL A 114 -26.38 -28.32 -6.85
C VAL A 114 -26.03 -29.52 -5.97
N GLY A 115 -27.05 -30.28 -5.55
CA GLY A 115 -26.95 -31.72 -5.22
C GLY A 115 -27.50 -32.14 -3.87
#